data_AF-D2HSG3-F1
#
_entry.id   AF-D2HSG3-F1
#
_cell.length_a   1.000
_cell.length_b   1.000
_cell.length_c   1.000
_cell.angle_alpha   90.00
_cell.angle_beta   90.00
_cell.angle_gamma   90.00
#
_symmetry.space_group_name_H-M   'P 1'
#
loop_
_entity.id
_entity.type
_entity.pdbx_description
1 polymer ?
#
loop_
_entity_poly.entity_id
_entity_poly.type
_entity_poly.pdbx_seq_one_letter_code
_entity_poly.pdbx_strand_id
1 'polypeptide(L)'
;EIAHSYLEQETRGRNKSTEPDEQPTVNSKEGMHQKANELGNEATHEDTELPGQRSMNFPYPGDKTADCTTKKSNIMEHRANDLHCECMIPCQVTSDLDKEKKIAFLLKELDILRASNKKLQEKLTKEDKEQRKLKVKLELQEKATEAHIAEKTAALVEEVYFAQKERDEAIMSRLRLANEERDEAVARAKHMEMSLKVLENINPEENDMTLQELLNRINNADTGIAIQKNGAVIVDRIYKTKECKKRITAEEMNAVIEERDAALSQ
;
A
#
# COMPACT_ATOMS: atom_id res chain seq x y z
N GLU A 1 8.54 -18.94 43.85
CA GLU A 1 7.44 -18.42 44.69
C GLU A 1 6.87 -17.21 43.97
N ILE A 2 5.89 -17.29 43.07
CA ILE A 2 4.48 -17.68 43.18
C ILE A 2 3.83 -17.19 44.48
N ALA A 3 3.04 -16.14 44.36
CA ALA A 3 1.82 -15.94 45.14
C ALA A 3 0.82 -15.13 44.30
N HIS A 4 -0.22 -15.84 43.88
CA HIS A 4 -1.44 -15.35 43.24
C HIS A 4 -2.31 -14.60 44.26
N SER A 5 -3.12 -13.65 43.79
CA SER A 5 -4.42 -13.37 44.41
C SER A 5 -5.52 -13.32 43.35
N TYR A 6 -6.40 -14.32 43.45
CA TYR A 6 -7.68 -14.48 42.77
C TYR A 6 -8.77 -13.59 43.39
N LEU A 7 -9.72 -13.15 42.57
CA LEU A 7 -11.19 -13.12 42.80
C LEU A 7 -11.83 -12.64 41.48
N GLU A 8 -12.54 -13.43 40.65
CA GLU A 8 -13.92 -13.98 40.81
C GLU A 8 -14.92 -12.91 41.29
N GLN A 9 -16.10 -12.64 40.71
CA GLN A 9 -17.02 -13.17 39.69
C GLN A 9 -17.80 -11.92 39.17
N GLU A 10 -18.66 -11.87 38.14
CA GLU A 10 -19.86 -12.67 37.93
C GLU A 10 -20.58 -12.24 36.62
N THR A 11 -21.39 -13.18 36.15
CA THR A 11 -22.12 -13.32 34.89
C THR A 11 -23.27 -12.32 34.64
N ARG A 12 -23.72 -12.16 33.37
CA ARG A 12 -25.13 -12.34 32.93
C ARG A 12 -25.32 -12.06 31.42
N GLY A 13 -25.97 -12.97 30.68
CA GLY A 13 -26.66 -12.62 29.43
C GLY A 13 -26.73 -13.73 28.36
N ARG A 14 -27.71 -14.63 28.52
CA ARG A 14 -28.01 -15.77 27.64
C ARG A 14 -29.02 -15.37 26.54
N ASN A 15 -28.65 -15.64 25.28
CA ASN A 15 -29.41 -16.13 24.10
C ASN A 15 -30.78 -15.50 23.73
N LYS A 16 -31.00 -15.16 22.45
CA LYS A 16 -31.78 -15.95 21.45
C LYS A 16 -32.04 -15.20 20.12
N SER A 17 -31.99 -16.01 19.07
CA SER A 17 -32.34 -15.82 17.64
C SER A 17 -33.74 -15.27 17.37
N THR A 18 -33.89 -14.48 16.29
CA THR A 18 -35.05 -14.45 15.36
C THR A 18 -34.64 -13.79 14.02
N GLU A 19 -34.65 -14.56 12.92
CA GLU A 19 -34.72 -14.05 11.53
C GLU A 19 -36.09 -13.40 11.25
N PRO A 20 -36.17 -12.50 10.25
CA PRO A 20 -37.16 -12.77 9.22
C PRO A 20 -36.64 -12.58 7.79
N ASP A 21 -37.14 -13.48 6.94
CA ASP A 21 -37.20 -13.47 5.49
C ASP A 21 -38.06 -12.30 4.99
N GLU A 22 -37.56 -11.51 4.02
CA GLU A 22 -38.38 -10.68 3.13
C GLU A 22 -37.54 -10.18 1.93
N GLN A 23 -37.88 -10.64 0.73
CA GLN A 23 -37.42 -10.08 -0.54
C GLN A 23 -37.90 -8.63 -0.73
N PRO A 24 -37.20 -7.82 -1.54
CA PRO A 24 -37.87 -7.32 -2.74
C PRO A 24 -36.99 -7.23 -4.00
N THR A 25 -37.52 -7.82 -5.07
CA THR A 25 -37.87 -7.18 -6.35
C THR A 25 -36.98 -6.06 -6.91
N VAL A 26 -36.24 -6.45 -7.95
CA VAL A 26 -35.90 -5.75 -9.21
C VAL A 26 -36.17 -4.24 -9.30
N ASN A 27 -35.13 -3.47 -9.64
CA ASN A 27 -35.07 -2.56 -10.80
C ASN A 27 -33.84 -1.63 -10.72
N SER A 28 -32.90 -1.70 -11.67
CA SER A 28 -32.50 -0.55 -12.51
C SER A 28 -31.20 -0.75 -13.29
N LYS A 29 -31.33 -0.53 -14.61
CA LYS A 29 -30.37 0.11 -15.54
C LYS A 29 -29.12 -0.66 -15.98
N GLU A 30 -29.38 -1.44 -17.02
CA GLU A 30 -28.54 -1.67 -18.20
C GLU A 30 -27.74 -0.43 -18.64
N GLY A 31 -26.42 -0.62 -18.76
CA GLY A 31 -25.48 0.31 -19.38
C GLY A 31 -24.41 -0.50 -20.10
N MET A 32 -24.61 -0.65 -21.41
CA MET A 32 -23.74 -1.36 -22.35
C MET A 32 -22.45 -0.58 -22.66
N HIS A 33 -21.49 -1.33 -23.25
CA HIS A 33 -20.33 -0.91 -24.06
C HIS A 33 -18.98 -0.85 -23.33
N GLN A 34 -17.85 -1.33 -23.85
CA GLN A 34 -17.51 -2.19 -25.01
C GLN A 34 -16.00 -2.49 -24.92
N LYS A 35 -15.59 -3.65 -25.45
CA LYS A 35 -14.21 -4.07 -25.72
C LYS A 35 -13.45 -3.15 -26.70
N ALA A 36 -12.15 -2.99 -26.49
CA ALA A 36 -11.14 -2.85 -27.56
C ALA A 36 -9.80 -3.43 -27.04
N ASN A 37 -9.39 -4.63 -27.46
CA ASN A 37 -8.48 -4.92 -28.58
C ASN A 37 -7.15 -4.16 -28.50
N GLU A 38 -6.15 -4.87 -27.96
CA GLU A 38 -4.73 -4.54 -27.93
C GLU A 38 -4.12 -4.66 -29.34
N LEU A 39 -3.33 -3.66 -29.72
CA LEU A 39 -2.45 -3.69 -30.88
C LEU A 39 -1.05 -3.43 -30.35
N GLY A 40 -0.27 -4.51 -30.26
CA GLY A 40 1.13 -4.46 -29.87
C GLY A 40 1.95 -3.77 -30.94
N ASN A 41 2.88 -2.91 -30.50
CA ASN A 41 4.07 -2.57 -31.26
C ASN A 41 5.23 -2.45 -30.27
N GLU A 42 6.16 -3.38 -30.46
CA GLU A 42 7.48 -3.51 -29.87
C GLU A 42 8.35 -2.32 -30.28
N ALA A 43 8.94 -1.63 -29.31
CA ALA A 43 9.98 -0.62 -29.56
C ALA A 43 11.20 -0.96 -28.71
N THR A 44 12.22 -1.36 -29.45
CA THR A 44 13.56 -1.76 -29.05
C THR A 44 14.26 -0.71 -28.18
N HIS A 45 14.96 -1.23 -27.18
CA HIS A 45 15.86 -0.57 -26.24
C HIS A 45 16.95 0.25 -26.95
N GLU A 46 17.15 1.52 -26.59
CA GLU A 46 18.43 2.22 -26.81
C GLU A 46 18.81 3.04 -25.57
N ASP A 47 20.12 3.07 -25.35
CA ASP A 47 20.81 3.33 -24.10
C ASP A 47 20.69 4.75 -23.56
N THR A 48 20.64 4.83 -22.23
CA THR A 48 20.73 6.08 -21.46
C THR A 48 22.19 6.37 -21.14
N GLU A 49 22.78 7.38 -21.78
CA GLU A 49 23.95 8.08 -21.24
C GLU A 49 23.58 9.54 -20.91
N LEU A 50 23.67 9.89 -19.63
CA LEU A 50 23.52 11.25 -19.12
C LEU A 50 24.90 11.92 -18.96
N PRO A 51 25.13 13.14 -19.48
CA PRO A 51 26.29 13.91 -19.09
C PRO A 51 25.96 14.89 -17.96
N GLY A 52 26.72 14.76 -16.87
CA GLY A 52 27.56 15.84 -16.36
C GLY A 52 26.87 17.05 -15.70
N GLN A 53 26.95 17.08 -14.37
CA GLN A 53 26.74 18.25 -13.51
C GLN A 53 27.38 19.53 -14.06
N ARG A 54 26.63 20.64 -14.06
CA ARG A 54 27.20 21.99 -14.04
C ARG A 54 26.53 22.83 -12.96
N SER A 55 27.25 22.99 -11.86
CA SER A 55 27.03 24.01 -10.85
C SER A 55 27.37 25.38 -11.44
N MET A 56 26.44 26.32 -11.41
CA MET A 56 26.74 27.74 -11.58
C MET A 56 26.14 28.53 -10.41
N ASN A 57 27.03 29.01 -9.55
CA ASN A 57 26.75 30.06 -8.59
C ASN A 57 26.82 31.41 -9.33
N PHE A 58 25.80 32.24 -9.17
CA PHE A 58 25.82 33.65 -9.58
C PHE A 58 26.23 34.54 -8.40
N PRO A 59 27.07 35.58 -8.60
CA PRO A 59 27.17 36.70 -7.66
C PRO A 59 26.33 37.88 -8.13
N TYR A 60 25.48 38.36 -7.22
CA TYR A 60 24.74 39.62 -7.28
C TYR A 60 25.70 40.82 -7.13
N PRO A 61 25.52 41.95 -7.84
CA PRO A 61 26.37 43.14 -7.64
C PRO A 61 25.80 44.04 -6.54
N GLY A 62 26.63 44.33 -5.53
CA GLY A 62 26.35 45.25 -4.44
C GLY A 62 26.97 46.64 -4.63
N ASP A 63 26.22 47.64 -4.18
CA ASP A 63 26.45 49.09 -4.20
C ASP A 63 27.87 49.56 -3.85
N LYS A 64 28.33 50.58 -4.58
CA LYS A 64 29.36 51.53 -4.12
C LYS A 64 28.96 52.96 -4.47
N THR A 65 28.47 53.64 -3.45
CA THR A 65 28.33 55.09 -3.33
C THR A 65 29.73 55.75 -3.36
N ALA A 66 29.91 56.76 -4.20
CA ALA A 66 31.01 57.71 -4.09
C ALA A 66 30.53 59.09 -4.58
N ASP A 67 30.45 60.02 -3.64
CA ASP A 67 30.19 61.43 -3.85
C ASP A 67 31.26 62.05 -4.77
N CYS A 68 30.84 62.93 -5.68
CA CYS A 68 31.72 63.89 -6.33
C CYS A 68 31.07 65.26 -6.39
N THR A 69 31.84 66.21 -5.88
CA THR A 69 31.50 67.56 -5.44
C THR A 69 31.23 68.55 -6.57
N THR A 70 30.23 69.39 -6.32
CA THR A 70 29.93 70.71 -6.89
C THR A 70 31.17 71.54 -7.27
N LYS A 71 31.26 71.94 -8.55
CA LYS A 71 32.08 73.08 -9.00
C LYS A 71 31.23 73.99 -9.89
N LYS A 72 30.86 75.16 -9.35
CA LYS A 72 30.28 76.30 -10.07
C LYS A 72 31.41 77.02 -10.81
N SER A 73 31.18 77.38 -12.07
CA SER A 73 31.98 78.40 -12.77
C SER A 73 31.03 79.44 -13.35
N ASN A 74 31.13 80.66 -12.81
CA ASN A 74 30.44 81.87 -13.26
C ASN A 74 31.00 82.30 -14.63
N ILE A 75 30.13 82.56 -15.60
CA ILE A 75 30.47 83.27 -16.83
C ILE A 75 29.86 84.67 -16.73
N MET A 76 30.75 85.67 -16.76
CA MET A 76 30.47 87.09 -16.59
C MET A 76 30.13 87.72 -17.95
N GLU A 77 29.07 88.52 -17.95
CA GLU A 77 28.62 89.39 -19.04
C GLU A 77 29.71 90.42 -19.43
N HIS A 78 29.94 90.60 -20.73
CA HIS A 78 30.47 91.85 -21.27
C HIS A 78 29.59 92.30 -22.43
N ARG A 79 28.84 93.38 -22.18
CA ARG A 79 28.09 94.17 -23.16
C ARG A 79 28.97 95.35 -23.59
N ALA A 80 29.17 95.53 -24.89
CA ALA A 80 29.57 96.80 -25.50
C ALA A 80 28.98 96.88 -26.92
N ASN A 81 28.39 98.04 -27.21
CA ASN A 81 27.56 98.31 -28.37
C ASN A 81 28.37 98.86 -29.57
N ASP A 82 27.71 98.81 -30.73
CA ASP A 82 27.61 99.89 -31.75
C ASP A 82 28.73 100.08 -32.80
N LEU A 83 28.41 99.78 -34.07
CA LEU A 83 28.34 100.74 -35.20
C LEU A 83 28.20 100.02 -36.57
N HIS A 84 27.18 100.39 -37.32
CA HIS A 84 26.81 99.96 -38.68
C HIS A 84 27.85 100.33 -39.77
N CYS A 85 27.98 99.51 -40.84
CA CYS A 85 27.86 99.95 -42.25
C CYS A 85 27.85 98.76 -43.22
N GLU A 86 26.84 98.67 -44.08
CA GLU A 86 26.69 97.67 -45.15
C GLU A 86 27.75 97.84 -46.24
N CYS A 87 28.40 96.73 -46.63
CA CYS A 87 28.98 96.59 -47.95
C CYS A 87 28.69 95.16 -48.44
N MET A 88 27.80 95.07 -49.44
CA MET A 88 27.35 93.85 -50.08
C MET A 88 28.54 92.94 -50.44
N ILE A 89 28.56 91.71 -49.93
CA ILE A 89 29.52 90.66 -50.31
C ILE A 89 28.81 89.71 -51.28
N PRO A 90 29.09 89.75 -52.59
CA PRO A 90 28.53 88.78 -53.55
C PRO A 90 29.09 87.36 -53.43
N CYS A 91 29.81 87.01 -52.36
CA CYS A 91 30.51 85.74 -52.19
C CYS A 91 30.04 84.89 -50.99
N GLN A 92 29.07 85.35 -50.19
CA GLN A 92 28.51 84.53 -49.09
C GLN A 92 27.42 83.55 -49.56
N VAL A 93 26.70 83.92 -50.64
CA VAL A 93 25.57 83.17 -51.18
C VAL A 93 25.96 81.75 -51.64
N THR A 94 27.19 81.55 -52.13
CA THR A 94 27.65 80.22 -52.57
C THR A 94 28.08 79.33 -51.40
N SER A 95 28.64 79.89 -50.32
CA SER A 95 29.04 79.12 -49.12
C SER A 95 27.85 78.73 -48.25
N ASP A 96 26.84 79.60 -48.15
CA ASP A 96 25.63 79.30 -47.40
C ASP A 96 24.77 78.28 -48.12
N LEU A 97 24.71 78.33 -49.46
CA LEU A 97 24.05 77.29 -50.25
C LEU A 97 24.68 75.90 -50.08
N ASP A 98 26.01 75.81 -49.91
CA ASP A 98 26.71 74.54 -49.67
C ASP A 98 26.47 74.00 -48.25
N LYS A 99 26.37 74.88 -47.26
CA LYS A 99 25.93 74.52 -45.89
C LYS A 99 24.49 74.04 -45.88
N GLU A 100 23.58 74.71 -46.59
CA GLU A 100 22.17 74.33 -46.71
C GLU A 100 22.00 72.96 -47.36
N LYS A 101 22.74 72.67 -48.43
CA LYS A 101 22.77 71.33 -49.05
C LYS A 101 23.23 70.25 -48.07
N LYS A 102 24.27 70.53 -47.28
CA LYS A 102 24.78 69.61 -46.26
C LYS A 102 23.76 69.40 -45.15
N ILE A 103 23.08 70.45 -44.70
CA ILE A 103 21.99 70.38 -43.71
C ILE A 103 20.84 69.52 -44.26
N ALA A 104 20.41 69.75 -45.50
CA ALA A 104 19.36 68.96 -46.13
C ALA A 104 19.73 67.47 -46.27
N PHE A 105 20.98 67.16 -46.61
CA PHE A 105 21.49 65.79 -46.65
C PHE A 105 21.44 65.12 -45.27
N LEU A 106 21.93 65.81 -44.23
CA LEU A 106 21.92 65.30 -42.86
C LEU A 106 20.50 65.07 -42.32
N LEU A 107 19.56 65.97 -42.63
CA LEU A 107 18.15 65.80 -42.28
C LEU A 107 17.56 64.55 -42.95
N LYS A 108 17.85 64.34 -44.23
CA LYS A 108 17.40 63.15 -44.96
C LYS A 108 17.97 61.86 -44.36
N GLU A 109 19.26 61.86 -43.99
CA GLU A 109 19.91 60.72 -43.35
C GLU A 109 19.31 60.45 -41.96
N LEU A 110 19.03 61.50 -41.20
CA LEU A 110 18.37 61.41 -39.89
C LEU A 110 16.95 60.85 -40.00
N ASP A 111 16.19 61.23 -41.03
CA ASP A 111 14.87 60.67 -41.29
C ASP A 111 14.93 59.19 -41.69
N ILE A 112 15.91 58.80 -42.51
CA ILE A 112 16.17 57.38 -42.85
C ILE A 112 16.51 56.58 -41.59
N LEU A 113 17.38 57.10 -40.73
CA LEU A 113 17.76 56.47 -39.47
C LEU A 113 16.56 56.33 -38.53
N ARG A 114 15.72 57.38 -38.41
CA ARG A 114 14.51 57.36 -37.58
C ARG A 114 13.52 56.30 -38.06
N ALA A 115 13.29 56.21 -39.37
CA ALA A 115 12.42 55.19 -39.96
C ALA A 115 12.97 53.77 -39.75
N SER A 116 14.28 53.58 -39.92
CA SER A 116 14.94 52.29 -39.68
C SER A 116 14.84 51.86 -38.22
N ASN A 117 15.12 52.76 -37.28
CA ASN A 117 15.04 52.49 -35.84
C ASN A 117 13.61 52.09 -35.44
N LYS A 118 12.59 52.83 -35.91
CA LYS A 118 11.18 52.47 -35.68
C LYS A 118 10.86 51.05 -36.18
N LYS A 119 11.31 50.71 -37.38
CA LYS A 119 11.12 49.36 -37.96
C LYS A 119 11.83 48.27 -37.14
N LEU A 120 13.03 48.55 -36.63
CA LEU A 120 13.76 47.62 -35.75
C LEU A 120 13.05 47.45 -34.41
N GLN A 121 12.49 48.51 -33.83
CA GLN A 121 11.74 48.45 -32.58
C GLN A 121 10.44 47.63 -32.74
N GLU A 122 9.73 47.80 -33.86
CA GLU A 122 8.56 46.97 -34.20
C GLU A 122 8.93 45.49 -34.34
N LYS A 123 10.04 45.18 -35.04
CA LYS A 123 10.55 43.80 -35.15
C LYS A 123 10.91 43.22 -33.78
N LEU A 124 11.61 43.98 -32.95
CA LEU A 124 12.01 43.56 -31.61
C LEU A 124 10.80 43.22 -30.75
N THR A 125 9.78 44.09 -30.73
CA THR A 125 8.55 43.84 -29.96
C THR A 125 7.75 42.64 -30.48
N LYS A 126 7.78 42.37 -31.80
CA LYS A 126 7.15 41.19 -32.38
C LYS A 126 7.89 39.91 -31.97
N GLU A 127 9.21 39.88 -32.09
CA GLU A 127 10.03 38.73 -31.73
C GLU A 127 9.92 38.41 -30.23
N ASP A 128 9.97 39.44 -29.38
CA ASP A 128 9.82 39.30 -27.92
C ASP A 128 8.44 38.73 -27.52
N LYS A 129 7.37 39.03 -28.28
CA LYS A 129 6.05 38.40 -28.09
C LYS A 129 6.05 36.92 -28.49
N GLU A 130 6.63 36.58 -29.65
CA GLU A 130 6.70 35.18 -30.09
C GLU A 130 7.60 34.35 -29.16
N GLN A 131 8.72 34.90 -28.68
CA GLN A 131 9.58 34.25 -27.70
C GLN A 131 8.83 33.94 -26.40
N ARG A 132 8.09 34.90 -25.85
CA ARG A 132 7.26 34.65 -24.66
C ARG A 132 6.20 33.57 -24.90
N LYS A 133 5.55 33.57 -26.06
CA LYS A 133 4.56 32.55 -26.42
C LYS A 133 5.16 31.16 -26.55
N LEU A 134 6.34 31.04 -27.18
CA LEU A 134 7.06 29.77 -27.28
C LEU A 134 7.50 29.27 -25.90
N LYS A 135 7.99 30.16 -25.04
CA LYS A 135 8.36 29.83 -23.65
C LYS A 135 7.18 29.24 -22.87
N VAL A 136 6.02 29.90 -22.91
CA VAL A 136 4.80 29.40 -22.24
C VAL A 136 4.34 28.07 -22.80
N LYS A 137 4.43 27.85 -24.11
CA LYS A 137 4.09 26.55 -24.72
C LYS A 137 5.01 25.43 -24.25
N LEU A 138 6.31 25.71 -24.15
CA LEU A 138 7.30 24.74 -23.67
C LEU A 138 7.03 24.38 -22.20
N GLU A 139 6.82 25.38 -21.34
CA GLU A 139 6.48 25.16 -19.93
C GLU A 139 5.18 24.34 -19.77
N LEU A 140 4.17 24.60 -20.61
CA LEU A 140 2.92 23.83 -20.59
C LEU A 140 3.14 22.37 -21.01
N GLN A 141 3.96 22.12 -22.04
CA GLN A 141 4.30 20.78 -22.49
C GLN A 141 5.08 20.01 -21.41
N GLU A 142 6.07 20.65 -20.79
CA GLU A 142 6.85 20.08 -19.70
C GLU A 142 5.93 19.66 -18.54
N LYS A 143 5.04 20.55 -18.10
CA LYS A 143 4.07 20.27 -17.04
C LYS A 143 3.10 19.14 -17.40
N ALA A 144 2.66 19.07 -18.64
CA ALA A 144 1.79 17.98 -19.09
C ALA A 144 2.53 16.62 -19.05
N THR A 145 3.79 16.59 -19.49
CA THR A 145 4.60 15.36 -19.43
C THR A 145 4.93 14.94 -17.99
N GLU A 146 5.24 15.91 -17.12
CA GLU A 146 5.49 15.66 -15.70
C GLU A 146 4.25 15.10 -15.00
N ALA A 147 3.06 15.67 -15.27
CA ALA A 147 1.80 15.18 -14.72
C ALA A 147 1.49 13.75 -15.19
N HIS A 148 1.68 13.44 -16.47
CA HIS A 148 1.46 12.11 -17.02
C HIS A 148 2.44 11.07 -16.44
N ILE A 149 3.70 11.45 -16.22
CA ILE A 149 4.68 10.58 -15.54
C ILE A 149 4.26 10.34 -14.09
N ALA A 150 3.84 11.40 -13.38
CA ALA A 150 3.39 11.29 -11.99
C ALA A 150 2.15 10.40 -11.87
N GLU A 151 1.17 10.52 -12.77
CA GLU A 151 -0.02 9.69 -12.83
C GLU A 151 0.34 8.20 -13.00
N LYS A 152 1.18 7.87 -14.00
CA LYS A 152 1.63 6.49 -14.21
C LYS A 152 2.41 5.94 -13.03
N THR A 153 3.25 6.78 -12.42
CA THR A 153 4.04 6.38 -11.25
C THR A 153 3.14 6.11 -10.06
N ALA A 154 2.14 6.96 -9.81
CA ALA A 154 1.17 6.77 -8.73
C ALA A 154 0.36 5.48 -8.92
N ALA A 155 -0.14 5.22 -10.14
CA ALA A 155 -0.87 4.00 -10.47
C ALA A 155 -0.03 2.73 -10.21
N LEU A 156 1.24 2.74 -10.63
CA LEU A 156 2.15 1.61 -10.38
C LEU A 156 2.40 1.39 -8.88
N VAL A 157 2.58 2.47 -8.11
CA VAL A 157 2.78 2.38 -6.66
C VAL A 157 1.55 1.78 -5.97
N GLU A 158 0.34 2.19 -6.38
CA GLU A 158 -0.90 1.62 -5.88
C GLU A 158 -1.03 0.12 -6.21
N GLU A 159 -0.74 -0.28 -7.46
CA GLU A 159 -0.78 -1.68 -7.87
C GLU A 159 0.20 -2.55 -7.05
N VAL A 160 1.44 -2.09 -6.88
CA VAL A 160 2.43 -2.78 -6.04
C VAL A 160 1.95 -2.89 -4.60
N TYR A 161 1.35 -1.84 -4.05
CA TYR A 161 0.80 -1.85 -2.70
C TYR A 161 -0.32 -2.90 -2.55
N PHE A 162 -1.27 -2.94 -3.48
CA PHE A 162 -2.35 -3.94 -3.45
C PHE A 162 -1.81 -5.37 -3.61
N ALA A 163 -0.91 -5.61 -4.56
CA ALA A 163 -0.31 -6.92 -4.76
C ALA A 163 0.45 -7.41 -3.51
N GLN A 164 1.16 -6.51 -2.82
CA GLN A 164 1.84 -6.84 -1.55
C GLN A 164 0.84 -7.18 -0.45
N LYS A 165 -0.23 -6.40 -0.32
CA LYS A 165 -1.28 -6.64 0.67
C LYS A 165 -1.95 -8.01 0.46
N GLU A 166 -2.32 -8.34 -0.79
CA GLU A 166 -2.91 -9.63 -1.13
C GLU A 166 -1.96 -10.80 -0.86
N ARG A 167 -0.67 -10.64 -1.20
CA ARG A 167 0.36 -11.63 -0.87
C ARG A 167 0.45 -11.89 0.63
N ASP A 168 0.48 -10.83 1.43
CA ASP A 168 0.61 -10.95 2.88
C ASP A 168 -0.64 -11.58 3.51
N GLU A 169 -1.83 -11.26 3.00
CA GLU A 169 -3.09 -11.89 3.40
C GLU A 169 -3.13 -13.39 3.06
N ALA A 170 -2.66 -13.77 1.87
CA ALA A 170 -2.57 -15.17 1.45
C ALA A 170 -1.56 -15.96 2.32
N ILE A 171 -0.40 -15.36 2.62
CA ILE A 171 0.61 -15.95 3.51
C ILE A 171 0.04 -16.16 4.91
N MET A 172 -0.62 -15.16 5.48
CA MET A 172 -1.23 -15.26 6.81
C MET A 172 -2.33 -16.32 6.85
N SER A 173 -3.15 -16.41 5.81
CA SER A 173 -4.21 -17.43 5.70
C SER A 173 -3.62 -18.84 5.62
N ARG A 174 -2.57 -19.05 4.82
CA ARG A 174 -1.89 -20.34 4.72
C ARG A 174 -1.20 -20.73 6.03
N LEU A 175 -0.60 -19.76 6.74
CA LEU A 175 0.01 -20.01 8.04
C LEU A 175 -1.02 -20.40 9.09
N ARG A 176 -2.20 -19.75 9.11
CA ARG A 176 -3.30 -20.14 10.00
C ARG A 176 -3.76 -21.56 9.73
N LEU A 177 -4.01 -21.91 8.46
CA LEU A 177 -4.42 -23.27 8.08
C LEU A 177 -3.38 -24.31 8.52
N ALA A 178 -2.09 -24.07 8.29
CA ALA A 178 -1.04 -24.99 8.71
C ALA A 178 -0.96 -25.15 10.25
N ASN A 179 -1.26 -24.09 11.01
CA ASN A 179 -1.34 -24.17 12.46
C ASN A 179 -2.58 -24.96 12.91
N GLU A 180 -3.74 -24.73 12.30
CA GLU A 180 -4.98 -25.47 12.57
C GLU A 180 -4.79 -26.97 12.27
N GLU A 181 -4.24 -27.32 11.11
CA GLU A 181 -3.94 -28.72 10.74
C GLU A 181 -2.97 -29.39 11.72
N ARG A 182 -1.93 -28.67 12.16
CA ARG A 182 -1.00 -29.16 13.17
C ARG A 182 -1.70 -29.38 14.50
N ASP A 183 -2.49 -28.44 14.95
CA ASP A 183 -3.16 -28.49 16.25
C ASP A 183 -4.21 -29.61 16.27
N GLU A 184 -4.92 -29.82 15.15
CA GLU A 184 -5.79 -30.98 14.95
C GLU A 184 -5.02 -32.31 14.96
N ALA A 185 -3.88 -32.39 14.28
CA ALA A 185 -3.06 -33.59 14.27
C ALA A 185 -2.55 -33.93 15.68
N VAL A 186 -2.15 -32.91 16.44
CA VAL A 186 -1.76 -33.05 17.85
C VAL A 186 -2.94 -33.50 18.71
N ALA A 187 -4.14 -32.96 18.49
CA ALA A 187 -5.35 -33.38 19.20
C ALA A 187 -5.69 -34.85 18.91
N ARG A 188 -5.64 -35.27 17.63
CA ARG A 188 -5.84 -36.67 17.22
C ARG A 188 -4.80 -37.60 17.84
N ALA A 189 -3.52 -37.23 17.81
CA ALA A 189 -2.45 -38.01 18.42
C ALA A 189 -2.64 -38.18 19.93
N LYS A 190 -3.00 -37.12 20.66
CA LYS A 190 -3.30 -37.17 22.09
C LYS A 190 -4.51 -38.08 22.38
N HIS A 191 -5.57 -37.99 21.58
CA HIS A 191 -6.73 -38.87 21.74
C HIS A 191 -6.38 -40.34 21.53
N MET A 192 -5.56 -40.64 20.53
CA MET A 192 -5.05 -42.00 20.29
C MET A 192 -4.17 -42.48 21.44
N GLU A 193 -3.28 -41.63 21.95
CA GLU A 193 -2.44 -41.94 23.12
C GLU A 193 -3.29 -42.27 24.35
N MET A 194 -4.34 -41.48 24.62
CA MET A 194 -5.29 -41.76 25.70
C MET A 194 -6.02 -43.09 25.47
N SER A 195 -6.46 -43.36 24.25
CA SER A 195 -7.13 -44.62 23.88
C SER A 195 -6.21 -45.82 24.05
N LEU A 196 -4.93 -45.69 23.68
CA LEU A 196 -3.90 -46.72 23.90
C LEU A 196 -3.64 -46.96 25.38
N LYS A 197 -3.54 -45.91 26.21
CA LYS A 197 -3.42 -46.06 27.67
C LYS A 197 -4.61 -46.79 28.28
N VAL A 198 -5.82 -46.56 27.76
CA VAL A 198 -7.01 -47.32 28.18
C VAL A 198 -6.89 -48.79 27.77
N LEU A 199 -6.38 -49.07 26.56
CA LEU A 199 -6.21 -50.44 26.05
C LEU A 199 -5.05 -51.20 26.71
N GLU A 200 -3.95 -50.54 27.07
CA GLU A 200 -2.82 -51.14 27.82
C GLU A 200 -3.27 -51.71 29.18
N ASN A 201 -4.33 -51.16 29.78
CA ASN A 201 -4.94 -51.70 30.99
C ASN A 201 -5.80 -52.96 30.76
N ILE A 202 -6.06 -53.34 29.50
CA ILE A 202 -6.77 -54.56 29.14
C ILE A 202 -5.71 -55.56 28.69
N ASN A 203 -5.15 -56.35 29.62
CA ASN A 203 -4.27 -57.46 29.26
C ASN A 203 -5.12 -58.60 28.65
N PRO A 204 -5.07 -58.84 27.31
CA PRO A 204 -5.92 -59.86 26.70
C PRO A 204 -5.50 -61.28 27.11
N GLU A 205 -4.21 -61.48 27.43
CA GLU A 205 -3.69 -62.77 27.87
C GLU A 205 -4.20 -63.16 29.26
N GLU A 206 -4.59 -62.19 30.10
CA GLU A 206 -5.20 -62.44 31.41
C GLU A 206 -6.68 -62.83 31.33
N ASN A 207 -7.38 -62.48 30.25
CA ASN A 207 -8.79 -62.81 30.06
C ASN A 207 -8.99 -64.26 29.58
N ASP A 208 -8.10 -64.75 28.71
CA ASP A 208 -8.19 -66.10 28.14
C ASP A 208 -7.65 -67.20 29.08
N MET A 209 -6.97 -66.83 30.17
CA MET A 209 -6.48 -67.81 31.14
C MET A 209 -7.61 -68.48 31.92
N THR A 210 -7.45 -69.78 32.14
CA THR A 210 -8.34 -70.51 33.05
C THR A 210 -8.09 -70.08 34.49
N LEU A 211 -9.12 -70.19 35.35
CA LEU A 211 -8.95 -69.90 36.79
C LEU A 211 -7.83 -70.75 37.40
N GLN A 212 -7.68 -71.98 36.91
CA GLN A 212 -6.63 -72.90 37.34
C GLN A 212 -5.23 -72.38 36.99
N GLU A 213 -5.04 -71.84 35.78
CA GLU A 213 -3.77 -71.23 35.36
C GLU A 213 -3.41 -70.00 36.21
N LEU A 214 -4.38 -69.14 36.51
CA LEU A 214 -4.18 -67.97 37.37
C LEU A 214 -3.77 -68.37 38.79
N LEU A 215 -4.44 -69.38 39.37
CA LEU A 215 -4.10 -69.91 40.68
C LEU A 215 -2.72 -70.58 40.69
N ASN A 216 -2.39 -71.34 39.65
CA ASN A 216 -1.06 -71.93 39.50
C ASN A 216 0.03 -70.85 39.37
N ARG A 217 -0.23 -69.74 38.67
CA ARG A 217 0.71 -68.61 38.59
C ARG A 217 0.89 -67.91 39.92
N ILE A 218 -0.18 -67.73 40.71
CA ILE A 218 -0.08 -67.18 42.08
C ILE A 218 0.75 -68.11 42.97
N ASN A 219 0.49 -69.42 42.91
CA ASN A 219 1.19 -70.39 43.74
C ASN A 219 2.70 -70.48 43.42
N ASN A 220 3.08 -70.18 42.17
CA ASN A 220 4.46 -70.24 41.70
C ASN A 220 5.08 -68.85 41.49
N ALA A 221 4.49 -67.77 42.02
CA ALA A 221 4.99 -66.41 41.81
C ALA A 221 6.15 -66.09 42.77
N ASP A 222 7.30 -65.71 42.21
CA ASP A 222 8.51 -65.35 42.98
C ASP A 222 8.47 -63.95 43.59
N THR A 223 7.48 -63.12 43.21
CA THR A 223 7.35 -61.73 43.68
C THR A 223 5.93 -61.38 44.09
N GLY A 224 5.80 -60.53 45.12
CA GLY A 224 4.51 -60.03 45.58
C GLY A 224 3.74 -59.23 44.51
N ILE A 225 4.45 -58.58 43.58
CA ILE A 225 3.87 -57.85 42.46
C ILE A 225 3.16 -58.81 41.50
N ALA A 226 3.77 -59.97 41.20
CA ALA A 226 3.16 -61.00 40.36
C ALA A 226 1.93 -61.64 41.01
N ILE A 227 1.96 -61.86 42.33
CA ILE A 227 0.78 -62.32 43.09
C ILE A 227 -0.35 -61.30 43.00
N GLN A 228 -0.06 -60.02 43.23
CA GLN A 228 -1.06 -58.94 43.17
C GLN A 228 -1.69 -58.82 41.79
N LYS A 229 -0.89 -58.88 40.72
CA LYS A 229 -1.36 -58.78 39.33
C LYS A 229 -2.35 -59.91 38.99
N ASN A 230 -1.95 -61.17 39.23
CA ASN A 230 -2.84 -62.31 38.97
C ASN A 230 -4.06 -62.31 39.91
N GLY A 231 -3.91 -61.87 41.16
CA GLY A 231 -5.02 -61.72 42.11
C GLY A 231 -6.06 -60.69 41.65
N ALA A 232 -5.63 -59.57 41.08
CA ALA A 232 -6.53 -58.54 40.54
C ALA A 232 -7.41 -59.08 39.40
N VAL A 233 -6.85 -59.92 38.53
CA VAL A 233 -7.58 -60.58 37.42
C VAL A 233 -8.68 -61.50 37.96
N ILE A 234 -8.37 -62.32 38.98
CA ILE A 234 -9.35 -63.22 39.60
C ILE A 234 -10.51 -62.41 40.21
N VAL A 235 -10.20 -61.34 40.94
CA VAL A 235 -11.21 -60.48 41.57
C VAL A 235 -12.10 -59.81 40.52
N ASP A 236 -11.52 -59.28 39.44
CA ASP A 236 -12.27 -58.68 38.34
C ASP A 236 -13.20 -59.71 37.67
N ARG A 237 -12.73 -60.94 37.43
CA ARG A 237 -13.55 -62.02 36.84
C ARG A 237 -14.72 -62.42 37.73
N ILE A 238 -14.52 -62.49 39.05
CA ILE A 238 -15.59 -62.75 40.02
C ILE A 238 -16.63 -61.63 39.97
N TYR A 239 -16.17 -60.38 39.97
CA TYR A 239 -17.06 -59.21 39.91
C TYR A 239 -17.91 -59.21 38.63
N LYS A 240 -17.28 -59.37 37.45
CA LYS A 240 -17.97 -59.47 36.16
C LYS A 240 -18.99 -60.62 36.11
N THR A 241 -18.63 -61.79 36.62
CA THR A 241 -19.54 -62.94 36.69
C THR A 241 -20.75 -62.65 37.58
N LYS A 242 -20.54 -61.99 38.72
CA LYS A 242 -21.61 -61.62 39.65
C LYS A 242 -22.55 -60.60 39.03
N GLU A 243 -22.03 -59.58 38.37
CA GLU A 243 -22.84 -58.58 37.66
C GLU A 243 -23.61 -59.18 36.49
N CYS A 244 -22.98 -60.05 35.69
CA CYS A 244 -23.65 -60.75 34.60
C CYS A 244 -24.83 -61.59 35.10
N LYS A 245 -24.65 -62.34 36.21
CA LYS A 245 -25.75 -63.09 36.85
C LYS A 245 -26.91 -62.18 37.26
N LYS A 246 -26.63 -61.05 37.92
CA LYS A 246 -27.68 -60.09 38.30
C LYS A 246 -28.43 -59.54 37.09
N ARG A 247 -27.69 -59.19 36.02
CA ARG A 247 -28.27 -58.68 34.77
C ARG A 247 -29.18 -59.72 34.12
N ILE A 248 -28.73 -60.97 33.98
CA ILE A 248 -29.54 -62.07 33.44
C ILE A 248 -30.80 -62.26 34.27
N THR A 249 -30.69 -62.33 35.61
CA THR A 249 -31.87 -62.47 36.47
C THR A 249 -32.85 -61.30 36.32
N ALA A 250 -32.36 -60.07 36.18
CA ALA A 250 -33.23 -58.92 35.94
C ALA A 250 -33.91 -58.99 34.56
N GLU A 251 -33.18 -59.38 33.51
CA GLU A 251 -33.72 -59.58 32.17
C GLU A 251 -34.76 -60.71 32.13
N GLU A 252 -34.50 -61.84 32.79
CA GLU A 252 -35.45 -62.95 32.94
C GLU A 252 -36.71 -62.51 33.69
N MET A 253 -36.58 -61.77 34.79
CA MET A 253 -37.72 -61.23 35.53
C MET A 253 -38.54 -60.25 34.68
N ASN A 254 -37.89 -59.38 33.90
CA ASN A 254 -38.57 -58.47 32.99
C ASN A 254 -39.31 -59.24 31.89
N ALA A 255 -38.67 -60.23 31.28
CA ALA A 255 -39.28 -61.06 30.24
C ALA A 255 -40.53 -61.81 30.77
N VAL A 256 -40.49 -62.33 31.99
CA VAL A 256 -41.66 -62.97 32.64
C VAL A 256 -42.79 -61.98 32.88
N ILE A 257 -42.48 -60.74 33.28
CA ILE A 257 -43.47 -59.68 33.47
C ILE A 257 -44.11 -59.31 32.12
N GLU A 258 -43.31 -59.14 31.07
CA GLU A 258 -43.78 -58.82 29.72
C GLU A 258 -44.68 -59.94 29.16
N GLU A 259 -44.31 -61.21 29.33
CA GLU A 259 -45.15 -62.36 28.90
C GLU A 259 -46.49 -62.39 29.63
N ARG A 260 -46.49 -62.16 30.96
CA ARG A 260 -47.71 -62.06 31.76
C ARG A 260 -48.60 -60.91 31.27
N ASP A 261 -48.02 -59.73 31.06
CA ASP A 261 -48.78 -58.55 30.65
C ASP A 261 -49.36 -58.71 29.23
N ALA A 262 -48.62 -59.37 28.33
CA ALA A 262 -49.12 -59.76 27.01
C ALA A 262 -50.29 -60.74 27.09
N ALA A 263 -50.22 -61.75 27.97
CA ALA A 263 -51.30 -62.72 28.18
C ALA A 263 -52.56 -62.11 28.81
N LEU A 264 -52.42 -61.09 29.67
CA LEU A 264 -53.55 -60.36 30.26
C LEU A 264 -54.21 -59.36 29.29
N SER A 265 -53.52 -58.99 28.21
CA SER A 265 -54.01 -58.05 27.20
C SER A 265 -54.72 -58.73 26.01
N GLN A 266 -54.81 -60.08 26.01
CA GLN A 266 -55.63 -60.87 25.08
C GLN A 266 -57.02 -61.16 25.66
#